data_AF-A0A382N3P0-F1
#
_entry.id   AF-A0A382N3P0-F1
#
_cell.length_a   1.000
_cell.length_b   1.000
_cell.length_c   1.000
_cell.angle_alpha   90.00
_cell.angle_beta   90.00
_cell.angle_gamma   90.00
#
_symmetry.space_group_name_H-M   'P 1'
#
loop_
_entity.id
_entity.type
_entity.pdbx_description
1 polymer ?
#
loop_
_entity_poly.entity_id
_entity_poly.type
_entity_poly.pdbx_seq_one_letter_code
_entity_poly.pdbx_strand_id
1 'polypeptide(L)'
;MFISLFNTLKSTGVPCTLRELLDLVSAVEKKLAFANMQDFYYLSRTALVKDEKHYDKFDRAFDIYFKGIESIDDILEMLIPEEWLKAEFEKYLTDEELKKIKSLGGLEKLLDEFKKRMKEQEENHEGGDKWVGT
;
A
#
# COMPACT_ATOMS: atom_id res chain seq x y z
N MET A 1 -0.49 -5.92 -5.92
CA MET A 1 -0.40 -4.47 -6.21
C MET A 1 -0.26 -4.18 -7.71
N PHE A 2 0.85 -4.53 -8.38
CA PHE A 2 1.09 -4.15 -9.80
C PHE A 2 0.21 -4.83 -10.86
N ILE A 3 -0.46 -5.93 -10.52
CA ILE A 3 -1.42 -6.60 -11.42
C ILE A 3 -2.61 -5.67 -11.73
N SER A 4 -3.07 -4.91 -10.74
CA SER A 4 -4.15 -3.94 -10.93
C SER A 4 -3.72 -2.80 -11.85
N LEU A 5 -2.52 -2.24 -11.67
CA LEU A 5 -1.93 -1.26 -12.60
C LEU A 5 -1.84 -1.82 -14.02
N PHE A 6 -1.34 -3.06 -14.17
CA PHE A 6 -1.25 -3.72 -15.46
C PHE A 6 -2.60 -3.89 -16.16
N ASN A 7 -3.63 -4.29 -15.41
CA ASN A 7 -4.99 -4.41 -15.94
C ASN A 7 -5.58 -3.05 -16.34
N THR A 8 -5.36 -2.00 -15.55
CA THR A 8 -5.78 -0.63 -15.88
C THR A 8 -5.08 -0.10 -17.14
N LEU A 9 -3.80 -0.41 -17.34
CA LEU A 9 -3.08 -0.06 -18.56
C LEU A 9 -3.64 -0.77 -19.79
N LYS A 10 -3.98 -2.05 -19.66
CA LYS A 10 -4.60 -2.79 -20.76
C LYS A 10 -6.00 -2.29 -21.10
N SER A 11 -6.82 -1.98 -20.10
CA SER A 11 -8.18 -1.47 -20.32
C SER A 11 -8.20 -0.08 -20.98
N THR A 12 -7.17 0.74 -20.72
CA THR A 12 -6.98 2.05 -21.36
C THR A 12 -6.27 1.98 -22.72
N GLY A 13 -5.91 0.77 -23.17
CA GLY A 13 -5.37 0.52 -24.50
C GLY A 13 -3.86 0.79 -24.65
N VAL A 14 -3.10 0.65 -23.56
CA VAL A 14 -1.63 0.53 -23.61
C VAL A 14 -1.28 -0.94 -23.90
N PRO A 15 -0.50 -1.24 -24.96
CA PRO A 15 -0.19 -2.61 -25.37
C PRO A 15 0.94 -3.21 -24.54
N CYS A 16 0.79 -3.24 -23.22
CA CYS A 16 1.80 -3.80 -22.34
C CYS A 16 1.72 -5.34 -22.26
N THR A 17 2.86 -5.98 -22.07
CA THR A 17 3.01 -7.45 -22.01
C THR A 17 3.36 -7.93 -20.61
N LEU A 18 3.15 -9.22 -20.36
CA LEU A 18 3.52 -9.83 -19.08
C LEU A 18 5.01 -9.70 -18.78
N ARG A 19 5.87 -9.76 -19.81
CA ARG A 19 7.31 -9.61 -19.66
C ARG A 19 7.69 -8.24 -19.12
N GLU A 20 7.07 -7.18 -19.64
CA GLU A 20 7.30 -5.81 -19.19
C GLU A 20 6.85 -5.58 -17.75
N LEU A 21 5.76 -6.24 -17.35
CA LEU A 21 5.34 -6.26 -15.95
C LEU A 21 6.41 -6.94 -15.06
N LEU A 22 6.95 -8.08 -15.48
CA LEU A 22 8.01 -8.77 -14.74
C LEU A 22 9.29 -7.92 -14.67
N ASP A 23 9.65 -7.22 -15.74
CA ASP A 23 10.79 -6.30 -15.77
C ASP A 23 10.61 -5.15 -14.76
N LEU A 24 9.39 -4.57 -14.66
CA LEU A 24 9.07 -3.57 -13.64
C LEU A 24 9.19 -4.14 -12.22
N VAL A 25 8.66 -5.34 -11.97
CA VAL A 25 8.76 -6.00 -10.66
C VAL A 25 10.23 -6.19 -10.28
N SER A 26 11.05 -6.73 -11.17
CA SER A 26 12.48 -6.92 -10.93
C SER A 26 13.23 -5.59 -10.70
N ALA A 27 12.81 -4.50 -11.33
CA ALA A 27 13.40 -3.17 -11.11
C ALA A 27 13.06 -2.62 -9.72
N VAL A 28 11.83 -2.81 -9.25
CA VAL A 28 11.39 -2.41 -7.92
C VAL A 28 12.09 -3.27 -6.84
N GLU A 29 12.22 -4.58 -7.05
CA GLU A 29 12.97 -5.48 -6.15
C GLU A 29 14.43 -5.03 -5.97
N LYS A 30 15.05 -4.49 -7.03
CA LYS A 30 16.40 -3.92 -7.02
C LYS A 30 16.45 -2.48 -6.48
N LYS A 31 15.32 -1.95 -6.00
CA LYS A 31 15.20 -0.59 -5.44
C LYS A 31 15.63 0.52 -6.42
N LEU A 32 15.39 0.34 -7.73
CA LEU A 32 15.70 1.37 -8.73
C LEU A 32 14.82 2.62 -8.59
N ALA A 33 13.62 2.48 -8.00
CA ALA A 33 12.82 3.57 -7.48
C ALA A 33 12.38 3.18 -6.07
N PHE A 34 12.70 4.01 -5.07
CA PHE A 34 12.42 3.71 -3.66
C PHE A 34 11.83 4.94 -2.97
N ALA A 35 10.69 4.77 -2.31
CA ALA A 35 10.00 5.81 -1.55
C ALA A 35 9.78 7.14 -2.29
N ASN A 36 9.80 7.13 -3.63
CA ASN A 36 9.61 8.30 -4.47
C ASN A 36 8.63 7.97 -5.61
N MET A 37 7.52 8.71 -5.64
CA MET A 37 6.43 8.52 -6.60
C MET A 37 6.82 8.94 -8.02
N GLN A 38 7.60 10.01 -8.15
CA GLN A 38 8.06 10.52 -9.45
C GLN A 38 9.02 9.53 -10.11
N ASP A 39 9.96 8.97 -9.34
CA ASP A 39 10.90 7.98 -9.84
C ASP A 39 10.17 6.70 -10.26
N PHE A 40 9.18 6.27 -9.47
CA PHE A 40 8.35 5.12 -9.81
C PHE A 40 7.52 5.37 -11.09
N TYR A 41 6.98 6.57 -11.27
CA TYR A 41 6.27 6.97 -12.48
C TYR A 41 7.16 6.85 -13.72
N TYR A 42 8.37 7.40 -13.69
CA TYR A 42 9.27 7.30 -14.85
C TYR A 42 9.77 5.87 -15.09
N LEU A 43 10.08 5.13 -14.02
CA LEU A 43 10.48 3.73 -14.11
C LEU A 43 9.38 2.87 -14.75
N SER A 44 8.14 3.01 -14.27
CA SER A 44 6.99 2.26 -14.77
C SER A 44 6.64 2.62 -16.21
N ARG A 45 6.69 3.91 -16.59
CA ARG A 45 6.50 4.36 -17.98
C ARG A 45 7.57 3.76 -18.90
N THR A 46 8.83 3.75 -18.47
CA THR A 46 9.96 3.17 -19.22
C THR A 46 9.82 1.65 -19.39
N ALA A 47 9.38 0.96 -18.33
CA ALA A 47 9.21 -0.48 -18.35
C ALA A 47 8.00 -0.92 -19.19
N LEU A 48 6.87 -0.21 -19.09
CA LEU A 48 5.56 -0.66 -19.58
C LEU A 48 5.14 -0.04 -20.91
N VAL A 49 5.80 1.00 -21.40
CA VAL A 49 5.44 1.68 -22.65
C VAL A 49 6.59 1.65 -23.65
N LYS A 50 6.40 0.96 -24.78
CA LYS A 50 7.43 0.80 -25.83
C LYS A 50 7.33 1.76 -26.99
N ASP A 51 6.25 2.51 -27.07
CA ASP A 51 5.97 3.45 -28.14
C ASP A 51 5.32 4.69 -27.53
N GLU A 52 5.92 5.85 -27.81
CA GLU A 52 5.54 7.15 -27.29
C GLU A 52 4.10 7.54 -27.59
N LYS A 53 3.48 6.99 -28.65
CA LYS A 53 2.07 7.24 -28.97
C LYS A 53 1.10 6.78 -27.88
N HIS A 54 1.56 5.94 -26.94
CA HIS A 54 0.76 5.47 -25.81
C HIS A 54 1.01 6.24 -24.51
N TYR A 55 1.85 7.28 -24.54
CA TYR A 55 2.14 8.09 -23.34
C TYR A 55 0.90 8.74 -22.75
N ASP A 56 0.05 9.37 -23.56
CA ASP A 56 -1.20 9.96 -23.07
C ASP A 56 -2.13 8.92 -22.42
N LYS A 57 -2.15 7.70 -22.96
CA LYS A 57 -2.97 6.61 -22.42
C LYS A 57 -2.40 6.10 -21.09
N PHE A 58 -1.07 5.95 -21.03
CA PHE A 58 -0.37 5.58 -19.82
C PHE A 58 -0.62 6.61 -18.71
N ASP A 59 -0.46 7.90 -19.00
CA ASP A 59 -0.64 8.97 -18.02
C ASP A 59 -2.05 8.96 -17.44
N ARG A 60 -3.07 8.78 -18.28
CA ARG A 60 -4.46 8.61 -17.83
C ARG A 60 -4.67 7.35 -16.99
N ALA A 61 -4.12 6.21 -17.39
CA ALA A 61 -4.26 4.97 -16.63
C ALA A 61 -3.54 5.03 -15.28
N PHE A 62 -2.36 5.65 -15.27
CA PHE A 62 -1.57 5.86 -14.06
C PHE A 62 -2.32 6.78 -13.10
N ASP A 63 -2.86 7.88 -13.59
CA ASP A 63 -3.72 8.78 -12.83
C ASP A 63 -4.97 8.06 -12.29
N ILE A 64 -5.67 7.24 -13.09
CA ILE A 64 -6.81 6.43 -12.63
C ILE A 64 -6.40 5.45 -11.53
N TYR A 65 -5.27 4.76 -11.71
CA TYR A 65 -4.79 3.77 -10.76
C TYR A 65 -4.42 4.40 -9.41
N PHE A 66 -3.77 5.58 -9.43
CA PHE A 66 -3.33 6.26 -8.21
C PHE A 66 -4.36 7.20 -7.59
N LYS A 67 -5.28 7.78 -8.38
CA LYS A 67 -6.48 8.45 -7.84
C LYS A 67 -7.45 7.48 -7.18
N GLY A 68 -7.51 6.23 -7.66
CA GLY A 68 -8.20 5.15 -6.95
C GLY A 68 -7.52 4.72 -5.64
N ILE A 69 -6.35 5.29 -5.32
CA ILE A 69 -5.52 5.05 -4.13
C ILE A 69 -5.45 6.36 -3.29
N GLU A 70 -6.49 7.20 -3.34
CA GLU A 70 -6.49 8.51 -2.69
C GLU A 70 -6.51 8.48 -1.15
N SER A 71 -6.71 7.33 -0.50
CA SER A 71 -6.52 7.21 0.94
C SER A 71 -5.50 6.14 1.32
N ILE A 72 -4.58 6.51 2.22
CA ILE A 72 -3.72 5.56 2.94
C ILE A 72 -4.59 4.48 3.62
N ASP A 73 -5.83 4.82 4.00
CA ASP A 73 -6.84 3.91 4.53
C ASP A 73 -7.19 2.78 3.53
N ASP A 74 -7.39 3.07 2.23
CA ASP A 74 -7.71 2.06 1.20
C ASP A 74 -6.52 1.12 0.92
N ILE A 75 -5.29 1.65 0.96
CA ILE A 75 -4.07 0.84 0.82
C ILE A 75 -3.91 -0.09 2.02
N LEU A 76 -4.13 0.43 3.23
CA LEU A 76 -4.03 -0.35 4.47
C LEU A 76 -5.12 -1.41 4.57
N GLU A 77 -6.37 -1.09 4.21
CA GLU A 77 -7.46 -2.07 4.14
C GLU A 77 -7.19 -3.15 3.07
N MET A 78 -6.56 -2.79 1.94
CA MET A 78 -6.21 -3.74 0.89
C MET A 78 -4.99 -4.60 1.24
N LEU A 79 -4.03 -4.08 2.02
CA LEU A 79 -2.80 -4.78 2.40
C LEU A 79 -2.93 -5.60 3.70
N ILE A 80 -3.81 -5.20 4.61
CA ILE A 80 -3.95 -5.81 5.93
C ILE A 80 -5.42 -6.19 6.15
N PRO A 81 -5.83 -7.42 5.81
CA PRO A 81 -7.14 -7.92 6.17
C PRO A 81 -7.31 -7.88 7.70
N GLU A 82 -8.45 -7.36 8.19
CA GLU A 82 -8.72 -7.32 9.65
C GLU A 82 -8.59 -8.68 10.33
N GLU A 83 -8.93 -9.75 9.61
CA GLU A 83 -8.82 -11.12 10.10
C GLU A 83 -7.36 -11.57 10.28
N TRP A 84 -6.43 -11.09 9.45
CA TRP A 84 -5.00 -11.36 9.62
C TRP A 84 -4.43 -10.59 10.79
N LEU A 85 -4.87 -9.35 10.97
CA LEU A 85 -4.48 -8.52 12.11
C LEU A 85 -4.95 -9.17 13.41
N LYS A 86 -6.21 -9.60 13.51
CA LYS A 86 -6.75 -10.36 14.65
C LYS A 86 -5.96 -11.64 14.92
N ALA A 87 -5.71 -12.44 13.89
CA ALA A 87 -4.98 -13.70 14.04
C ALA A 87 -3.54 -13.50 14.52
N GLU A 88 -2.88 -12.40 14.12
CA GLU A 88 -1.52 -12.10 14.58
C GLU A 88 -1.52 -11.58 16.02
N PHE A 89 -2.51 -10.76 16.42
CA PHE A 89 -2.69 -10.38 17.82
C PHE A 89 -2.97 -11.58 18.73
N GLU A 90 -3.79 -12.54 18.29
CA GLU A 90 -4.06 -13.77 19.05
C GLU A 90 -2.81 -14.65 19.26
N LYS A 91 -1.81 -14.58 18.37
CA LYS A 91 -0.55 -15.34 18.52
C LYS A 91 0.41 -14.73 19.53
N TYR A 92 0.41 -13.41 19.70
CA TYR A 92 1.36 -12.71 20.57
C TYR A 92 0.82 -12.36 21.95
N LEU A 93 -0.50 -12.45 22.17
CA LEU A 93 -1.12 -12.16 23.46
C LEU A 93 -1.28 -13.43 24.29
N THR A 94 -0.82 -13.39 25.53
CA THR A 94 -1.08 -14.46 26.51
C THR A 94 -2.53 -14.44 27.00
N ASP A 95 -3.03 -15.56 27.52
CA ASP A 95 -4.43 -15.70 27.97
C ASP A 95 -4.86 -14.64 29.02
N GLU A 96 -3.92 -14.15 29.82
CA GLU A 96 -4.17 -13.08 30.79
C GLU A 96 -4.28 -11.70 30.14
N GLU A 97 -3.48 -11.43 29.11
CA GLU A 97 -3.52 -10.18 28.34
C GLU A 97 -4.79 -10.10 27.49
N LEU A 98 -5.19 -11.23 26.90
CA LEU A 98 -6.42 -11.35 26.12
C LEU A 98 -7.67 -11.11 26.99
N LYS A 99 -7.65 -11.55 28.25
CA LYS A 99 -8.71 -11.26 29.24
C LYS A 99 -8.71 -9.79 29.68
N LYS A 100 -7.54 -9.18 29.90
CA LYS A 100 -7.43 -7.73 30.17
C LYS A 100 -8.00 -6.90 29.01
N ILE A 101 -7.69 -7.26 27.77
CA ILE A 101 -8.20 -6.59 26.57
C ILE A 101 -9.71 -6.75 26.44
N LYS A 102 -10.27 -7.93 26.73
CA LYS A 102 -11.73 -8.13 26.80
C LYS A 102 -12.39 -7.25 27.86
N SER A 103 -11.76 -7.04 29.01
CA SER A 103 -12.29 -6.19 30.09
C SER A 103 -12.24 -4.68 29.79
N LEU A 104 -11.29 -4.25 28.95
CA LEU A 104 -11.11 -2.85 28.54
C LEU A 104 -11.99 -2.46 27.33
N GLY A 105 -12.85 -3.37 26.87
CA GLY A 105 -13.81 -3.13 25.79
C GLY A 105 -13.49 -3.85 24.47
N GLY A 106 -12.63 -4.87 24.51
CA GLY A 106 -12.37 -5.78 23.40
C GLY A 106 -11.27 -5.30 22.46
N LEU A 107 -10.80 -6.23 21.61
CA LEU A 107 -9.83 -5.95 20.55
C LEU A 107 -10.35 -4.87 19.58
N GLU A 108 -11.65 -4.82 19.31
CA GLU A 108 -12.26 -3.82 18.43
C GLU A 108 -12.05 -2.38 18.91
N LYS A 109 -12.30 -2.07 20.19
CA LYS A 109 -12.02 -0.72 20.71
C LYS A 109 -10.55 -0.36 20.69
N LEU A 110 -9.68 -1.35 20.90
CA LEU A 110 -8.23 -1.17 20.85
C LEU A 110 -7.77 -0.84 19.42
N LEU A 111 -8.34 -1.54 18.43
CA LEU A 111 -8.11 -1.30 17.01
C LEU A 111 -8.68 0.05 16.56
N ASP A 112 -9.86 0.44 17.02
CA ASP A 112 -10.44 1.75 16.72
C ASP A 112 -9.60 2.89 17.29
N GLU A 113 -9.13 2.77 18.53
CA GLU A 113 -8.26 3.78 19.14
C GLU A 113 -6.88 3.83 18.44
N PHE A 114 -6.36 2.68 18.01
CA PHE A 114 -5.14 2.60 17.19
C PHE A 114 -5.33 3.28 15.83
N LYS A 115 -6.41 2.98 15.11
CA LYS A 115 -6.78 3.65 13.84
C LYS A 115 -6.91 5.16 14.04
N LYS A 116 -7.53 5.59 15.14
CA LYS A 116 -7.67 7.01 15.49
C LYS A 116 -6.32 7.69 15.73
N ARG A 117 -5.42 7.07 16.50
CA ARG A 117 -4.07 7.61 16.73
C ARG A 117 -3.21 7.62 15.48
N MET A 118 -3.34 6.62 14.61
CA MET A 118 -2.71 6.60 13.29
C MET A 118 -3.20 7.76 12.41
N LYS A 119 -4.50 8.10 12.47
CA LYS A 119 -5.06 9.27 11.77
C LYS A 119 -4.57 10.60 12.33
N GLU A 120 -4.27 10.65 13.63
CA GLU A 120 -3.66 11.83 14.27
C GLU A 120 -2.16 11.96 13.94
N GLN A 121 -1.53 10.93 13.37
CA GLN A 121 -0.11 10.87 13.06
C GLN A 121 0.13 11.27 11.59
N GLU A 122 0.19 12.58 11.32
CA GLU A 122 0.39 13.13 9.96
C GLU A 122 1.86 13.17 9.50
N GLU A 123 2.85 12.99 10.39
CA GLU A 123 4.29 13.02 10.05
C GLU A 123 5.07 11.82 10.61
N ASN A 124 6.16 11.44 9.95
CA ASN A 124 7.11 10.44 10.45
C ASN A 124 7.86 11.01 11.68
N HIS A 125 7.54 10.48 12.86
CA HIS A 125 8.26 10.81 14.09
C HIS A 125 9.37 9.78 14.33
N GLU A 126 10.61 10.17 14.03
CA GLU A 126 11.78 9.49 14.56
C GLU A 126 12.04 10.00 15.99
N GLY A 127 11.69 9.19 16.99
CA GLY A 127 12.07 9.37 18.39
C GLY A 127 11.03 10.08 19.27
N GLY A 128 10.42 9.34 20.19
CA GLY A 128 9.77 9.90 21.37
C GLY A 128 8.76 8.99 22.07
N ASP A 129 8.93 8.83 23.39
CA ASP A 129 8.18 8.05 24.41
C ASP A 129 6.64 8.18 24.46
N LYS A 130 5.98 8.78 23.46
CA LYS A 130 4.55 9.15 23.53
C LYS A 130 3.68 8.59 22.41
N TRP A 131 4.25 8.20 21.27
CA TRP A 131 3.51 7.70 20.11
C TRP A 131 4.24 6.50 19.50
N VAL A 132 3.53 5.65 18.76
CA VAL A 132 4.07 4.39 18.23
C VAL A 132 5.17 4.71 17.21
N GLY A 133 6.40 4.63 17.67
CA GLY A 133 7.64 4.80 16.92
C GLY A 133 8.71 3.89 17.54
N THR A 134 9.66 3.46 16.72
CA THR A 134 10.80 2.64 17.19
C THR A 134 11.80 3.51 17.96
#